data_AF-A0A821MLM6-F1
#
_entry.id   AF-A0A821MLM6-F1
#
_cell.length_a   1.000
_cell.length_b   1.000
_cell.length_c   1.000
_cell.angle_alpha   90.00
_cell.angle_beta   90.00
_cell.angle_gamma   90.00
#
_symmetry.space_group_name_H-M   'P 1'
#
loop_
_entity.id
_entity.type
_entity.pdbx_description
1 polymer ?
#
loop_
_entity_poly.entity_id
_entity_poly.type
_entity_poly.pdbx_seq_one_letter_code
_entity_poly.pdbx_strand_id
1 'polypeptide(L)'
;MKINNSIANLRLTLLVEYHDIGSLTNYLRSNKLSWSTCYSFLLSLLGAIDYLHYEDLSPTDYLTSKRIRKPIIVHRDIKSSNILVKTNPDLSLCLCDFGLAKILPPVLTPNDFIQIGTYRYMAPELLELAITHTSDALCKVDMYA
;
A
#
# COMPACT_ATOMS: atom_id res chain seq x y z
N MET A 1 -19.86 -4.05 32.20
CA MET A 1 -18.39 -3.90 32.07
C MET A 1 -18.08 -2.43 31.84
N LYS A 2 -17.64 -1.70 32.87
CA LYS A 2 -17.34 -0.26 32.78
C LYS A 2 -16.07 -0.08 31.97
N ILE A 3 -16.16 0.56 30.81
CA ILE A 3 -14.99 0.99 30.05
C ILE A 3 -14.35 2.13 30.85
N ASN A 4 -13.12 1.94 31.31
CA ASN A 4 -12.36 2.97 32.03
C ASN A 4 -12.18 4.20 31.14
N ASN A 5 -12.74 5.33 31.57
CA ASN A 5 -12.58 6.65 30.95
C ASN A 5 -11.12 7.18 30.97
N SER A 6 -10.13 6.40 31.41
CA SER A 6 -8.71 6.79 31.41
C SER A 6 -8.03 6.64 30.04
N ILE A 7 -8.70 6.05 29.05
CA ILE A 7 -8.21 5.92 27.67
C ILE A 7 -8.66 7.11 26.79
N ALA A 8 -9.61 7.92 27.27
CA ALA A 8 -10.25 8.99 26.49
C ALA A 8 -9.31 10.14 26.07
N ASN A 9 -8.06 10.15 26.54
CA ASN A 9 -7.05 11.18 26.22
C ASN A 9 -5.79 10.63 25.54
N LEU A 10 -5.83 9.43 24.96
CA LEU A 10 -4.70 8.94 24.16
C LEU A 10 -4.67 9.65 22.81
N ARG A 11 -3.74 10.61 22.66
CA ARG A 11 -3.39 11.19 21.37
C ARG A 11 -2.37 10.29 20.66
N LEU A 12 -2.83 9.42 19.77
CA LEU A 12 -1.95 8.69 18.87
C LEU A 12 -1.48 9.63 17.75
N THR A 13 -0.17 9.77 17.55
CA THR A 13 0.41 10.59 16.49
C THR A 13 1.40 9.75 15.69
N LEU A 14 1.28 9.77 14.37
CA LEU A 14 2.24 9.17 13.44
C LEU A 14 3.00 10.30 12.75
N LEU A 15 4.33 10.31 12.87
CA LEU A 15 5.19 11.24 12.17
C LEU A 15 5.77 10.54 10.94
N VAL A 16 5.58 11.14 9.77
CA VAL A 16 6.08 10.65 8.48
C VAL A 16 6.76 11.78 7.72
N GLU A 17 7.51 11.43 6.68
CA GLU A 17 8.08 12.39 5.75
C GLU A 17 6.96 13.22 5.07
N TYR A 18 7.21 14.51 4.91
CA TYR A 18 6.29 15.44 4.26
C TYR A 18 6.76 15.75 2.83
N HIS A 19 5.84 15.67 1.87
CA HIS A 19 6.05 16.07 0.49
C HIS A 19 5.09 17.21 0.15
N ASP A 20 5.64 18.37 -0.20
CA ASP A 20 4.90 19.62 -0.42
C ASP A 20 3.99 19.62 -1.66
N ILE A 21 4.33 18.83 -2.68
CA ILE A 21 3.50 18.62 -3.88
C ILE A 21 2.19 17.90 -3.50
N GLY A 22 2.20 17.09 -2.44
CA GLY A 22 1.05 16.36 -1.95
C GLY A 22 0.69 15.16 -2.85
N SER A 23 -0.61 14.83 -2.89
CA SER A 23 -1.08 13.63 -3.57
C SER A 23 -1.05 13.74 -5.09
N LEU A 24 -0.92 12.60 -5.76
CA LEU A 24 -0.99 12.49 -7.21
C LEU A 24 -2.36 12.99 -7.72
N THR A 25 -3.46 12.78 -6.98
CA THR A 25 -4.76 13.39 -7.32
C THR A 25 -4.65 14.91 -7.45
N ASN A 26 -4.01 15.58 -6.49
CA ASN A 26 -3.88 17.04 -6.51
C ASN A 26 -2.91 17.49 -7.61
N TYR A 27 -1.82 16.76 -7.79
CA TYR A 27 -0.87 17.04 -8.87
C TYR A 27 -1.53 16.97 -10.26
N LEU A 28 -2.28 15.92 -10.55
CA LEU A 28 -2.92 15.71 -11.86
C LEU A 28 -4.07 16.67 -12.17
N ARG A 29 -4.68 17.31 -11.15
CA ARG A 29 -5.70 18.35 -11.37
C ARG A 29 -5.12 19.61 -11.99
N SER A 30 -3.87 19.93 -11.66
CA SER A 30 -3.22 21.19 -12.03
C SER A 30 -2.12 21.02 -13.07
N ASN A 31 -1.69 19.79 -13.36
CA ASN A 31 -0.56 19.51 -14.24
C ASN A 31 -0.93 18.51 -15.34
N LYS A 32 -0.45 18.76 -16.55
CA LYS A 32 -0.45 17.76 -17.63
C LYS A 32 0.85 16.96 -17.57
N LEU A 33 0.77 15.65 -17.74
CA LEU A 33 1.95 14.80 -17.79
C LEU A 33 2.59 14.83 -19.18
N SER A 34 3.90 15.06 -19.23
CA SER A 34 4.71 14.66 -20.38
C SER A 34 4.84 13.14 -20.40
N TRP A 35 5.15 12.56 -21.56
CA TRP A 35 5.39 11.12 -21.65
C TRP A 35 6.55 10.66 -20.75
N SER A 36 7.62 11.45 -20.67
CA SER A 36 8.75 11.17 -19.78
C SER A 36 8.33 11.15 -18.31
N THR A 37 7.54 12.12 -17.86
CA THR A 37 7.02 12.16 -16.48
C THR A 37 6.10 10.98 -16.20
N CYS A 38 5.22 10.64 -17.14
CA CYS A 38 4.33 9.49 -17.03
C CYS A 38 5.12 8.19 -16.87
N TYR A 39 6.19 8.02 -17.63
CA TYR A 39 7.07 6.84 -17.54
C TYR A 39 7.78 6.76 -16.18
N SER A 40 8.37 7.87 -15.70
CA SER A 40 9.00 7.92 -14.38
C SER A 40 8.02 7.64 -13.24
N PHE A 41 6.79 8.16 -13.34
CA PHE A 41 5.72 7.89 -12.38
C PHE A 41 5.36 6.40 -12.37
N LEU A 42 5.16 5.80 -13.53
CA LEU A 42 4.84 4.39 -13.65
C LEU A 42 5.95 3.51 -13.06
N LEU A 43 7.21 3.79 -13.39
CA LEU A 43 8.35 3.03 -12.85
C LEU A 43 8.45 3.13 -11.32
N SER A 44 8.33 4.33 -10.76
CA SER A 44 8.41 4.52 -9.30
C SER A 44 7.23 3.87 -8.56
N LEU A 45 6.02 3.95 -9.13
CA LEU A 45 4.85 3.28 -8.55
C LEU A 45 4.96 1.75 -8.62
N LEU A 46 5.33 1.20 -9.78
CA LEU A 46 5.53 -0.25 -9.93
C LEU A 46 6.63 -0.76 -9.01
N GLY A 47 7.73 -0.02 -8.86
CA GLY A 47 8.79 -0.39 -7.91
C GLY A 47 8.30 -0.39 -6.46
N ALA A 48 7.42 0.55 -6.08
CA ALA A 48 6.82 0.57 -4.75
C ALA A 48 5.86 -0.63 -4.53
N ILE A 49 5.04 -0.97 -5.53
CA ILE A 49 4.10 -2.11 -5.44
C ILE A 49 4.87 -3.44 -5.45
N ASP A 50 5.84 -3.60 -6.34
CA ASP A 50 6.73 -4.76 -6.38
C ASP A 50 7.45 -4.94 -5.04
N TYR A 51 7.97 -3.85 -4.46
CA TYR A 51 8.53 -3.90 -3.12
C TYR A 51 7.51 -4.36 -2.06
N LEU A 52 6.23 -3.99 -2.12
CA LEU A 52 5.24 -4.50 -1.16
C LEU A 52 4.94 -5.99 -1.38
N HIS A 53 4.84 -6.41 -2.64
CA HIS A 53 4.40 -7.76 -3.01
C HIS A 53 5.53 -8.80 -3.00
N TYR A 54 6.79 -8.37 -3.03
CA TYR A 54 7.96 -9.24 -3.04
C TYR A 54 8.21 -9.86 -1.65
N GLU A 55 8.25 -11.20 -1.61
CA GLU A 55 8.69 -11.95 -0.44
C GLU A 55 10.21 -12.15 -0.49
N ASP A 56 10.93 -11.56 0.48
CA ASP A 56 12.37 -11.80 0.62
C ASP A 56 12.62 -13.01 1.52
N LEU A 57 13.08 -14.10 0.90
CA LEU A 57 13.43 -15.35 1.57
C LEU A 57 14.89 -15.39 2.05
N SER A 58 15.68 -14.34 1.77
CA SER A 58 17.07 -14.25 2.16
C SER A 58 17.23 -14.17 3.69
N PRO A 59 18.31 -14.74 4.26
CA PRO A 59 18.69 -14.48 5.65
C PRO A 59 19.18 -13.04 5.76
N THR A 60 18.32 -12.15 6.24
CA THR A 60 18.58 -10.70 6.36
C THR A 60 19.34 -10.30 7.62
N ASP A 61 19.46 -11.19 8.60
CA ASP A 61 20.28 -10.93 9.79
C ASP A 61 21.53 -11.82 9.82
N TYR A 62 22.59 -11.30 9.21
CA TYR A 62 23.91 -11.92 9.19
C TYR A 62 24.56 -12.00 10.59
N LEU A 63 24.08 -11.21 11.56
CA LEU A 63 24.66 -11.13 12.90
C LEU A 63 23.96 -12.07 13.88
N THR A 64 22.64 -12.24 13.78
CA THR A 64 21.86 -13.04 14.76
C THR A 64 21.44 -14.40 14.25
N SER A 65 21.75 -14.77 13.00
CA SER A 65 21.24 -15.98 12.33
C SER A 65 19.70 -16.07 12.30
N LYS A 66 19.00 -14.97 12.61
CA LYS A 66 17.55 -14.90 12.62
C LYS A 66 17.07 -14.61 11.20
N ARG A 67 16.23 -15.50 10.66
CA ARG A 67 15.61 -15.31 9.34
C ARG A 67 14.53 -14.23 9.45
N ILE A 68 14.87 -12.96 9.24
CA ILE A 68 13.88 -11.88 9.17
C ILE A 68 13.38 -11.79 7.71
N ARG A 69 12.43 -12.65 7.36
CA ARG A 69 11.81 -12.57 6.02
C ARG A 69 10.97 -11.31 5.92
N LYS A 70 11.09 -10.59 4.81
CA LYS A 70 10.13 -9.55 4.46
C LYS A 70 8.87 -10.24 3.96
N PRO A 71 7.72 -10.11 4.66
CA PRO A 71 6.50 -10.74 4.21
C PRO A 71 5.88 -9.96 3.04
N ILE A 72 5.00 -10.62 2.30
CA ILE A 72 4.11 -9.98 1.33
C ILE A 72 3.18 -9.03 2.08
N ILE A 73 3.08 -7.80 1.61
CA ILE A 73 2.16 -6.78 2.12
C ILE A 73 1.23 -6.39 0.98
N VAL A 74 -0.07 -6.45 1.20
CA VAL A 74 -1.07 -5.89 0.28
C VAL A 74 -1.60 -4.58 0.84
N HIS A 75 -1.69 -3.55 0.01
CA HIS A 75 -2.08 -2.21 0.43
C HIS A 75 -3.59 -2.09 0.61
N ARG A 76 -4.40 -2.73 -0.25
CA ARG A 76 -5.87 -2.79 -0.22
C ARG A 76 -6.60 -1.45 -0.36
N ASP A 77 -5.90 -0.37 -0.69
CA ASP A 77 -6.51 0.95 -0.98
C ASP A 77 -5.58 1.81 -1.85
N ILE A 78 -5.04 1.20 -2.91
CA ILE A 78 -4.26 1.93 -3.92
C ILE A 78 -5.21 2.84 -4.70
N LYS A 79 -4.86 4.12 -4.76
CA LYS A 79 -5.56 5.18 -5.49
C LYS A 79 -4.68 6.41 -5.54
N SER A 80 -4.95 7.32 -6.48
CA SER A 80 -4.12 8.53 -6.66
C SER A 80 -4.09 9.47 -5.45
N SER A 81 -5.04 9.36 -4.51
CA SER A 81 -5.01 10.16 -3.27
C SER A 81 -4.05 9.60 -2.22
N ASN A 82 -3.73 8.31 -2.32
CA ASN A 82 -2.82 7.56 -1.45
C ASN A 82 -1.43 7.38 -2.09
N ILE A 83 -1.14 8.19 -3.12
CA ILE A 83 0.16 8.27 -3.78
C ILE A 83 0.62 9.71 -3.62
N LEU A 84 1.82 9.93 -3.09
CA LEU A 84 2.43 11.26 -2.99
C LEU A 84 3.45 11.45 -4.10
N VAL A 85 3.58 12.69 -4.56
CA VAL A 85 4.64 13.11 -5.50
C VAL A 85 5.78 13.73 -4.70
N LYS A 86 7.00 13.23 -4.87
CA LYS A 86 8.17 13.74 -4.15
C LYS A 86 8.73 15.00 -4.81
N THR A 87 9.22 15.92 -3.99
CA THR A 87 9.67 17.24 -4.46
C THR A 87 11.06 17.23 -5.11
N ASN A 88 11.93 16.28 -4.78
CA ASN A 88 13.31 16.14 -5.29
C ASN A 88 13.83 14.71 -4.98
N PRO A 89 14.75 14.13 -5.76
CA PRO A 89 15.47 14.69 -6.91
C PRO A 89 14.83 14.43 -8.30
N ASP A 90 13.73 13.68 -8.41
CA ASP A 90 13.28 13.13 -9.71
C ASP A 90 11.75 13.10 -9.93
N LEU A 91 10.97 13.77 -9.08
CA LEU A 91 9.50 13.66 -9.07
C LEU A 91 9.01 12.20 -8.98
N SER A 92 9.73 11.33 -8.26
CA SER A 92 9.26 9.97 -8.01
C SER A 92 7.99 9.94 -7.17
N LEU A 93 7.24 8.84 -7.29
CA LEU A 93 6.06 8.57 -6.50
C LEU A 93 6.41 7.73 -5.26
N CYS A 94 5.63 7.91 -4.19
CA CYS A 94 5.58 6.95 -3.09
C CYS A 94 4.14 6.64 -2.68
N LEU A 95 3.92 5.39 -2.27
CA LEU A 95 2.66 4.98 -1.65
C LEU A 95 2.61 5.48 -0.19
N CYS A 96 1.43 5.91 0.23
CA CYS A 96 1.14 6.30 1.60
C CYS A 96 -0.20 5.72 2.05
N ASP A 97 -0.51 5.89 3.35
CA ASP A 97 -1.74 5.39 3.96
C ASP A 97 -1.86 3.85 4.00
N PHE A 98 -1.03 3.26 4.86
CA PHE A 98 -1.06 1.83 5.17
C PHE A 98 -2.15 1.45 6.19
N GLY A 99 -3.14 2.32 6.45
CA GLY A 99 -4.17 2.08 7.46
C GLY A 99 -5.04 0.85 7.16
N LEU A 100 -5.18 0.51 5.87
CA LEU A 100 -5.84 -0.71 5.40
C LEU A 100 -4.85 -1.77 4.92
N ALA A 101 -3.54 -1.56 4.99
CA ALA A 101 -2.59 -2.56 4.53
C ALA A 101 -2.63 -3.84 5.37
N LYS A 102 -2.17 -4.95 4.80
CA LYS A 102 -2.13 -6.25 5.48
C LYS A 102 -0.88 -7.02 5.14
N ILE A 103 -0.17 -7.44 6.18
CA ILE A 103 0.87 -8.46 6.09
C ILE A 103 0.17 -9.81 5.88
N LEU A 104 0.48 -10.50 4.78
CA LEU A 104 -0.14 -11.79 4.50
C LEU A 104 0.48 -12.89 5.37
N PRO A 105 -0.34 -13.65 6.12
CA PRO A 105 0.13 -14.81 6.85
C PRO A 105 0.49 -15.96 5.88
N PRO A 106 1.27 -16.96 6.32
CA PRO A 106 1.56 -18.16 5.53
C PRO A 106 0.31 -18.97 5.15
N VAL A 107 -0.74 -18.86 5.97
CA VAL A 107 -2.03 -19.54 5.76
C VAL A 107 -3.13 -18.49 5.75
N LEU A 108 -3.80 -18.38 4.61
CA LEU A 108 -4.91 -17.43 4.41
C LEU A 108 -6.23 -18.03 4.88
N THR A 109 -7.13 -17.14 5.30
CA THR A 109 -8.48 -17.42 5.79
C THR A 109 -9.48 -16.58 5.00
N PRO A 110 -10.78 -16.94 4.98
CA PRO A 110 -11.81 -16.12 4.32
C PRO A 110 -11.84 -14.66 4.80
N ASN A 111 -11.47 -14.40 6.06
CA ASN A 111 -11.40 -13.04 6.61
C ASN A 111 -10.29 -12.17 6.01
N ASP A 112 -9.37 -12.75 5.23
CA ASP A 112 -8.33 -12.01 4.54
C ASP A 112 -8.82 -11.35 3.22
N PHE A 113 -9.95 -11.83 2.68
CA PHE A 113 -10.53 -11.44 1.38
C PHE A 113 -11.76 -10.52 1.52
N ILE A 114 -11.84 -9.76 2.61
CA ILE A 114 -12.95 -8.85 2.87
C ILE A 114 -12.94 -7.66 1.90
N GLN A 115 -14.13 -7.20 1.50
CA GLN A 115 -14.33 -6.00 0.69
C GLN A 115 -14.05 -4.74 1.51
N ILE A 116 -12.83 -4.23 1.41
CA ILE A 116 -12.41 -2.96 2.01
C ILE A 116 -11.67 -2.09 1.00
N GLY A 117 -11.47 -0.82 1.35
CA GLY A 117 -10.87 0.17 0.47
C GLY A 117 -11.91 0.94 -0.32
N THR A 118 -11.45 1.65 -1.34
CA THR A 118 -12.30 2.56 -2.11
C THR A 118 -13.00 1.82 -3.24
N TYR A 119 -14.32 1.67 -3.18
CA TYR A 119 -15.14 0.92 -4.15
C TYR A 119 -14.83 1.18 -5.63
N ARG A 120 -14.51 2.43 -6.02
CA ARG A 120 -14.18 2.79 -7.41
C ARG A 120 -12.93 2.08 -7.95
N TYR A 121 -12.00 1.73 -7.07
CA TYR A 121 -10.71 1.10 -7.39
C TYR A 121 -10.72 -0.39 -7.06
N MET A 122 -11.85 -0.94 -6.59
CA MET A 122 -11.93 -2.33 -6.19
C MET A 122 -12.04 -3.24 -7.41
N ALA A 123 -11.21 -4.28 -7.45
CA ALA A 123 -11.23 -5.27 -8.51
C ALA A 123 -12.57 -6.02 -8.59
N PRO A 124 -13.05 -6.39 -9.78
CA PRO A 124 -14.37 -7.00 -9.96
C PRO A 124 -14.51 -8.33 -9.21
N GLU A 125 -13.47 -9.16 -9.19
CA GLU A 125 -13.46 -10.42 -8.44
C GLU A 125 -13.63 -10.23 -6.94
N LEU A 126 -13.18 -9.10 -6.40
CA LEU A 126 -13.38 -8.75 -4.99
C LEU A 126 -14.81 -8.22 -4.77
N LEU A 127 -15.36 -7.43 -5.70
CA LEU A 127 -16.75 -6.94 -5.66
C LEU A 127 -17.78 -8.07 -5.77
N GLU A 128 -17.50 -9.08 -6.60
CA GLU A 128 -18.36 -10.23 -6.84
C GLU A 128 -18.20 -11.34 -5.79
N LEU A 129 -17.25 -11.18 -4.85
CA LEU A 129 -16.87 -12.21 -3.88
C LEU A 129 -16.44 -13.53 -4.56
N ALA A 130 -15.88 -13.42 -5.76
CA ALA A 130 -15.41 -14.53 -6.61
C ALA A 130 -13.87 -14.63 -6.65
N ILE A 131 -13.18 -13.90 -5.76
CA ILE A 131 -11.72 -13.92 -5.65
C ILE A 131 -11.20 -15.30 -5.25
N THR A 132 -10.10 -15.72 -5.87
CA THR A 132 -9.41 -16.94 -5.46
C THR A 132 -8.68 -16.71 -4.14
N HIS A 133 -8.71 -17.70 -3.25
CA HIS A 133 -8.17 -17.54 -1.90
C HIS A 133 -6.64 -17.73 -1.84
N THR A 134 -5.89 -16.94 -2.61
CA THR A 134 -4.43 -16.98 -2.70
C THR A 134 -3.81 -15.60 -2.42
N SER A 135 -2.53 -15.58 -2.06
CA SER A 135 -1.78 -14.33 -1.89
C SER A 135 -1.66 -13.57 -3.21
N ASP A 136 -1.38 -14.28 -4.30
CA ASP A 136 -1.33 -13.75 -5.66
C ASP A 136 -2.63 -13.03 -6.07
N ALA A 137 -3.79 -13.55 -5.67
CA ALA A 137 -5.08 -12.89 -5.95
C ALA A 137 -5.18 -11.54 -5.23
N LEU A 138 -4.77 -11.46 -3.95
CA LEU A 138 -4.78 -10.19 -3.22
C LEU A 138 -3.75 -9.19 -3.79
N CYS A 139 -2.60 -9.67 -4.26
CA CYS A 139 -1.64 -8.81 -5.00
C CYS A 139 -2.25 -8.30 -6.32
N LYS A 140 -3.00 -9.13 -7.04
CA LYS A 140 -3.69 -8.73 -8.28
C LYS A 140 -4.80 -7.69 -8.05
N VAL A 141 -5.48 -7.75 -6.90
CA VAL A 141 -6.43 -6.68 -6.52
C VAL A 141 -5.73 -5.33 -6.40
N ASP A 142 -4.54 -5.29 -5.79
CA ASP A 142 -3.72 -4.07 -5.73
C ASP A 142 -3.27 -3.62 -7.14
N MET A 143 -2.95 -4.56 -8.04
CA MET A 143 -2.54 -4.26 -9.43
C MET A 143 -3.68 -3.77 -10.33
N TYR A 144 -4.93 -4.12 -10.01
CA TYR A 144 -6.11 -3.64 -10.73
C TYR A 144 -6.37 -2.14 -10.46
N ALA A 145 -6.13 -1.72 -9.23
CA ALA A 145 -6.42 -0.38 -8.72
C ALA A 145 -5.52 0.70 -9.35
#